data_AF-A0A8T0EVN9-F1
#
_entry.id   AF-A0A8T0EVN9-F1
#
_cell.length_a   1.000
_cell.length_b   1.000
_cell.length_c   1.000
_cell.angle_alpha   90.00
_cell.angle_beta   90.00
_cell.angle_gamma   90.00
#
_symmetry.space_group_name_H-M   'P 1'
#
loop_
_entity.id
_entity.type
_entity.pdbx_description
1 polymer ?
#
loop_
_entity_poly.entity_id
_entity_poly.type
_entity_poly.pdbx_seq_one_letter_code
_entity_poly.pdbx_strand_id
1 'polypeptide(L)'
;MKEEKYSNKSLSSDIEVVTCDAPLMDHKKSRYPFCIVWTPLPMITWVCPLIGHMGIAMSSGVIRDFAGPYYVSEDDMAFGKPTKYWQLSPDKARGGRSGWDAGVTEASEIYKERMHNICCDNCHSHVACALNIMQYDGSTSWNMVKLWFYMLVYGKYVSFYGLLKTWLPFLIFAGSLLTIIMLLHYL
;
A
#
# COMPACT_ATOMS: atom_id res chain seq x y z
N MET A 1 52.81 -50.14 11.54
CA MET A 1 52.22 -50.48 12.85
C MET A 1 52.27 -49.23 13.73
N LYS A 2 51.13 -48.87 14.34
CA LYS A 2 50.71 -47.60 14.97
C LYS A 2 50.05 -46.64 13.96
N GLU A 3 48.80 -46.91 13.56
CA GLU A 3 47.50 -46.68 14.25
C GLU A 3 47.01 -45.22 14.23
N GLU A 4 45.84 -45.06 13.60
CA GLU A 4 45.03 -43.86 13.40
C GLU A 4 44.46 -43.28 14.70
N LYS A 5 44.21 -41.97 14.70
CA LYS A 5 42.92 -41.46 15.19
C LYS A 5 42.55 -40.13 14.53
N TYR A 6 41.87 -40.25 13.39
CA TYR A 6 41.11 -39.17 12.77
C TYR A 6 39.82 -38.98 13.59
N SER A 7 39.69 -37.84 14.29
CA SER A 7 38.49 -37.55 15.08
C SER A 7 37.46 -36.81 14.23
N ASN A 8 36.51 -37.57 13.68
CA ASN A 8 35.23 -37.10 13.17
C ASN A 8 34.45 -36.36 14.27
N LYS A 9 33.97 -35.15 13.99
CA LYS A 9 32.77 -34.61 14.65
C LYS A 9 31.84 -34.02 13.59
N SER A 10 31.02 -34.95 13.09
CA SER A 10 29.63 -34.78 12.60
C SER A 10 29.22 -33.44 11.99
N LEU A 11 29.11 -33.49 10.66
CA LEU A 11 28.23 -32.68 9.83
C LEU A 11 26.75 -32.95 10.21
N SER A 12 26.05 -31.91 10.67
CA SER A 12 24.59 -31.80 10.74
C SER A 12 24.31 -30.33 10.41
N SER A 13 24.07 -29.99 9.15
CA SER A 13 22.79 -30.08 8.44
C SER A 13 21.75 -29.07 8.92
N ASP A 14 22.09 -27.79 8.92
CA ASP A 14 21.10 -26.73 8.71
C ASP A 14 21.43 -26.09 7.36
N ILE A 15 20.90 -26.72 6.31
CA ILE A 15 20.62 -26.02 5.06
C ILE A 15 19.62 -24.95 5.47
N GLU A 16 20.08 -23.71 5.64
CA GLU A 16 19.18 -22.57 5.55
C GLU A 16 18.55 -22.65 4.15
N VAL A 17 17.33 -23.17 4.14
CA VAL A 17 16.42 -23.01 3.02
C VAL A 17 16.34 -21.51 2.82
N VAL A 18 16.98 -21.01 1.77
CA VAL A 18 16.82 -19.63 1.31
C VAL A 18 15.36 -19.51 0.91
N THR A 19 14.51 -19.16 1.88
CA THR A 19 13.21 -18.62 1.61
C THR A 19 13.48 -17.31 0.87
N CYS A 20 12.78 -17.12 -0.25
CA CYS A 20 12.71 -15.84 -0.93
C CYS A 20 12.00 -14.85 0.00
N ASP A 21 12.72 -14.38 1.02
CA ASP A 21 12.17 -13.55 2.07
C ASP A 21 11.64 -12.27 1.43
N ALA A 22 10.33 -12.06 1.59
CA ALA A 22 9.72 -10.79 1.29
C ALA A 22 10.52 -9.71 2.05
N PRO A 23 11.03 -8.68 1.36
CA PRO A 23 11.85 -7.66 2.01
C PRO A 23 11.11 -7.05 3.20
N LEU A 24 11.81 -6.97 4.33
CA LEU A 24 11.23 -6.60 5.62
C LEU A 24 10.65 -5.17 5.57
N MET A 25 9.39 -5.00 5.97
CA MET A 25 8.77 -3.67 6.04
C MET A 25 9.36 -2.86 7.20
N ASP A 26 9.66 -1.59 6.96
CA ASP A 26 10.06 -0.63 8.00
C ASP A 26 9.02 0.49 8.09
N HIS A 27 8.07 0.34 9.01
CA HIS A 27 7.01 1.33 9.22
C HIS A 27 7.53 2.68 9.72
N LYS A 28 8.68 2.74 10.39
CA LYS A 28 9.24 4.00 10.91
C LYS A 28 9.77 4.85 9.76
N LYS A 29 10.47 4.20 8.82
CA LYS A 29 11.00 4.78 7.60
C LYS A 29 10.03 4.76 6.42
N SER A 30 8.77 4.37 6.65
CA SER A 30 7.76 4.27 5.59
C SER A 30 8.19 3.39 4.39
N ARG A 31 8.89 2.28 4.63
CA ARG A 31 9.30 1.34 3.58
C ARG A 31 8.33 0.17 3.51
N TYR A 32 7.64 0.05 2.38
CA TYR A 32 6.58 -0.94 2.15
C TYR A 32 6.79 -1.70 0.83
N PRO A 33 7.85 -2.50 0.70
CA PRO A 33 8.18 -3.12 -0.58
C PRO A 33 7.04 -4.00 -1.12
N PHE A 34 6.73 -3.82 -2.40
CA PHE A 34 5.63 -4.48 -3.12
C PHE A 34 4.23 -4.25 -2.51
N CYS A 35 4.03 -3.12 -1.85
CA CYS A 35 2.73 -2.80 -1.25
C CYS A 35 1.98 -1.74 -2.03
N ILE A 36 0.66 -1.87 -2.00
CA ILE A 36 -0.25 -0.73 -2.11
C ILE A 36 -0.44 -0.18 -0.71
N VAL A 37 -0.30 1.13 -0.56
CA VAL A 37 -0.41 1.84 0.72
C VAL A 37 -1.59 2.79 0.70
N TRP A 38 -2.13 3.09 1.88
CA TRP A 38 -3.30 3.94 2.02
C TRP A 38 -3.22 4.84 3.25
N THR A 39 -3.68 6.08 3.11
CA THR A 39 -3.73 7.08 4.19
C THR A 39 -5.06 7.84 4.16
N PRO A 40 -5.63 8.21 5.33
CA PRO A 40 -6.90 8.94 5.39
C PRO A 40 -6.76 10.34 4.80
N LEU A 41 -7.76 10.75 4.01
CA LEU A 41 -7.93 12.10 3.49
C LEU A 41 -8.63 12.99 4.52
N PRO A 42 -8.09 14.19 4.85
CA PRO A 42 -8.79 15.15 5.69
C PRO A 42 -10.18 15.47 5.14
N MET A 43 -11.16 15.67 6.03
CA MET A 43 -12.58 15.94 5.74
C MET A 43 -13.34 14.78 5.05
N ILE A 44 -12.81 14.23 3.96
CA ILE A 44 -13.47 13.17 3.19
C ILE A 44 -13.56 11.89 4.02
N THR A 45 -12.44 11.45 4.60
CA THR A 45 -12.43 10.23 5.44
C THR A 45 -13.24 10.40 6.72
N TRP A 46 -13.47 11.65 7.17
CA TRP A 46 -14.28 11.91 8.36
C TRP A 46 -15.77 11.68 8.09
N VAL A 47 -16.22 11.76 6.85
CA VAL A 47 -17.61 11.44 6.46
C VAL A 47 -17.72 10.00 5.98
N CYS A 48 -16.70 9.48 5.30
CA CYS A 48 -16.64 8.10 4.83
C CYS A 48 -15.25 7.49 5.10
N PRO A 49 -15.07 6.71 6.19
CA PRO A 49 -13.76 6.22 6.63
C PRO A 49 -13.11 5.21 5.67
N LEU A 50 -13.84 4.77 4.65
CA LEU A 50 -13.40 3.83 3.63
C LEU A 50 -12.75 4.51 2.41
N ILE A 51 -12.90 5.83 2.28
CA ILE A 51 -12.33 6.62 1.19
C ILE A 51 -11.06 7.31 1.71
N GLY A 52 -9.97 7.20 0.96
CA GLY A 52 -8.71 7.84 1.29
C GLY A 52 -7.73 7.76 0.13
N HIS A 53 -6.51 8.21 0.39
CA HIS A 53 -5.46 8.36 -0.60
C HIS A 53 -4.62 7.10 -0.72
N MET A 54 -4.24 6.75 -1.95
CA MET A 54 -3.54 5.51 -2.28
C MET A 54 -2.18 5.79 -2.92
N GLY A 55 -1.21 4.94 -2.63
CA GLY A 55 0.08 4.91 -3.33
C GLY A 55 0.51 3.48 -3.61
N ILE A 56 1.52 3.31 -4.44
CA ILE A 56 2.15 2.03 -4.73
C ILE A 56 3.65 2.14 -4.48
N ALA A 57 4.23 1.11 -3.85
CA ALA A 57 5.63 1.11 -3.48
C ALA A 57 6.47 0.22 -4.39
N MET A 58 7.69 0.68 -4.66
CA MET A 58 8.73 -0.03 -5.40
C MET A 58 9.22 -1.26 -4.61
N SER A 59 10.08 -2.08 -5.23
CA SER A 59 10.78 -3.19 -4.57
C SER A 59 11.68 -2.74 -3.42
N SER A 60 12.18 -1.50 -3.47
CA SER A 60 12.93 -0.84 -2.40
C SER A 60 12.06 -0.39 -1.22
N GLY A 61 10.74 -0.43 -1.38
CA GLY A 61 9.77 0.08 -0.41
C GLY A 61 9.51 1.57 -0.47
N VAL A 62 10.17 2.32 -1.37
CA VAL A 62 9.87 3.73 -1.64
C VAL A 62 8.48 3.84 -2.26
N ILE A 63 7.65 4.71 -1.70
CA ILE A 63 6.26 4.93 -2.14
C ILE A 63 6.23 5.95 -3.27
N ARG A 64 5.41 5.69 -4.29
CA ARG A 64 4.97 6.66 -5.31
C ARG A 64 3.46 6.86 -5.21
N ASP A 65 3.03 8.11 -5.14
CA ASP A 65 1.61 8.46 -5.11
C ASP A 65 1.33 9.72 -5.94
N PHE A 66 0.25 9.70 -6.71
CA PHE A 66 -0.20 10.86 -7.45
C PHE A 66 -0.85 11.87 -6.51
N ALA A 67 -0.03 12.81 -6.03
CA ALA A 67 -0.31 13.73 -4.94
C ALA A 67 -1.06 14.99 -5.38
N GLY A 68 -1.08 15.30 -6.67
CA GLY A 68 -1.76 16.44 -7.24
C GLY A 68 -1.50 16.57 -8.75
N PRO A 69 -2.09 17.58 -9.43
CA PRO A 69 -1.90 17.76 -10.87
C PRO A 69 -0.41 17.80 -11.23
N TYR A 70 -0.02 16.99 -12.21
CA TYR A 70 1.35 16.91 -12.73
C TYR A 70 2.41 16.52 -11.69
N TYR A 71 1.99 15.97 -10.55
CA TYR A 71 2.88 15.70 -9.43
C TYR A 71 2.65 14.31 -8.84
N VAL A 72 3.64 13.46 -9.03
CA VAL A 72 3.77 12.17 -8.33
C VAL A 72 4.84 12.34 -7.26
N SER A 73 4.44 12.21 -6.00
CA SER A 73 5.37 12.28 -4.89
C SER A 73 6.23 11.02 -4.81
N GLU A 74 7.40 11.17 -4.21
CA GLU A 74 8.34 10.10 -3.94
C GLU A 74 8.74 10.14 -2.48
N ASP A 75 8.52 9.03 -1.78
CA ASP A 75 8.90 8.80 -0.39
C ASP A 75 8.17 9.63 0.69
N ASP A 76 7.36 10.61 0.28
CA ASP A 76 6.51 11.41 1.17
C ASP A 76 5.07 11.51 0.64
N MET A 77 4.16 10.68 1.17
CA MET A 77 2.77 10.68 0.71
C MET A 77 2.06 12.01 1.02
N ALA A 78 1.23 12.47 0.07
CA ALA A 78 0.56 13.78 0.13
C ALA A 78 -0.21 14.07 1.44
N PHE A 79 -0.78 13.04 2.08
CA PHE A 79 -1.62 13.18 3.28
C PHE A 79 -1.00 12.49 4.52
N GLY A 80 0.33 12.40 4.50
CA GLY A 80 1.14 11.83 5.56
C GLY A 80 1.25 10.30 5.49
N LYS A 81 1.97 9.74 6.46
CA LYS A 81 2.38 8.33 6.47
C LYS A 81 1.20 7.35 6.30
N PRO A 82 1.42 6.22 5.62
CA PRO A 82 0.43 5.15 5.49
C PRO A 82 -0.17 4.74 6.84
N THR A 83 -1.48 4.53 6.85
CA THR A 83 -2.21 3.92 7.98
C THR A 83 -2.61 2.49 7.68
N LYS A 84 -2.72 2.13 6.39
CA LYS A 84 -2.91 0.77 5.92
C LYS A 84 -1.94 0.42 4.79
N TYR A 85 -1.68 -0.87 4.63
CA TYR A 85 -0.94 -1.43 3.50
C TYR A 85 -1.53 -2.77 3.08
N TRP A 86 -1.38 -3.10 1.81
CA TRP A 86 -1.69 -4.40 1.23
C TRP A 86 -0.47 -4.85 0.43
N GLN A 87 0.20 -5.92 0.89
CA GLN A 87 1.38 -6.47 0.22
C GLN A 87 0.95 -7.43 -0.89
N LEU A 88 1.54 -7.25 -2.06
CA LEU A 88 1.30 -8.03 -3.27
C LEU A 88 2.51 -8.93 -3.55
N SER A 89 2.31 -9.98 -4.35
CA SER A 89 3.40 -10.88 -4.74
C SER A 89 4.08 -10.35 -6.01
N PRO A 90 5.39 -10.03 -5.99
CA PRO A 90 6.08 -9.54 -7.18
C PRO A 90 6.09 -10.56 -8.33
N ASP A 91 5.97 -11.86 -8.05
CA ASP A 91 5.97 -12.91 -9.08
C ASP A 91 4.71 -12.88 -9.97
N LYS A 92 3.65 -12.19 -9.52
CA LYS A 92 2.44 -11.96 -10.31
C LYS A 92 2.57 -10.81 -11.29
N ALA A 93 3.62 -9.98 -11.18
CA ALA A 93 3.91 -8.98 -12.20
C ALA A 93 4.61 -9.64 -13.39
N ARG A 94 4.25 -9.24 -14.61
CA ARG A 94 4.97 -9.67 -15.80
C ARG A 94 6.39 -9.13 -15.74
N GLY A 95 7.38 -10.03 -15.74
CA GLY A 95 8.79 -9.68 -15.50
C GLY A 95 9.20 -9.70 -14.03
N GLY A 96 8.35 -10.21 -13.13
CA GLY A 96 8.66 -10.35 -11.71
C GLY A 96 8.97 -9.00 -11.04
N ARG A 97 9.97 -9.00 -10.17
CA ARG A 97 10.42 -7.81 -9.44
C ARG A 97 10.79 -6.63 -10.36
N SER A 98 11.51 -6.87 -11.46
CA SER A 98 11.90 -5.78 -12.37
C SER A 98 10.69 -5.24 -13.15
N GLY A 99 9.77 -6.11 -13.53
CA GLY A 99 8.50 -5.72 -14.17
C GLY A 99 7.61 -4.87 -13.25
N TRP A 100 7.59 -5.19 -11.95
CA TRP A 100 6.92 -4.37 -10.94
C TRP A 100 7.47 -2.94 -10.89
N ASP A 101 8.79 -2.81 -10.71
CA ASP A 101 9.45 -1.49 -10.59
C ASP A 101 9.33 -0.67 -11.88
N ALA A 102 9.47 -1.33 -13.03
CA ALA A 102 9.25 -0.70 -14.34
C ALA A 102 7.82 -0.18 -14.47
N GLY A 103 6.81 -0.99 -14.12
CA GLY A 103 5.41 -0.59 -14.19
C GLY A 103 5.04 0.56 -13.26
N VAL A 104 5.58 0.58 -12.03
CA VAL A 104 5.40 1.71 -11.10
C VAL A 104 6.07 2.98 -11.63
N THR A 105 7.29 2.85 -12.18
CA THR A 105 8.04 3.99 -12.74
C THR A 105 7.31 4.57 -13.95
N GLU A 106 6.90 3.73 -14.89
CA GLU A 106 6.21 4.15 -16.11
C GLU A 106 4.86 4.81 -15.80
N ALA A 107 4.06 4.23 -14.89
CA ALA A 107 2.82 4.86 -14.43
C ALA A 107 3.08 6.23 -13.77
N SER A 108 4.19 6.36 -13.03
CA SER A 108 4.57 7.63 -12.41
C SER A 108 4.92 8.68 -13.45
N GLU A 109 5.67 8.34 -14.51
CA GLU A 109 5.98 9.28 -15.59
C GLU A 109 4.72 9.70 -16.35
N ILE A 110 3.82 8.76 -16.66
CA ILE A 110 2.51 9.07 -17.28
C ILE A 110 1.71 10.06 -16.44
N TYR A 111 1.68 9.87 -15.11
CA TYR A 111 0.87 10.70 -14.22
C TYR A 111 1.48 12.05 -13.88
N LYS A 112 2.80 12.22 -14.07
CA LYS A 112 3.44 13.55 -14.04
C LYS A 112 2.97 14.46 -15.18
N GLU A 113 2.39 13.90 -16.23
CA GLU A 113 1.84 14.67 -17.36
C GLU A 113 0.31 14.87 -17.25
N ARG A 114 -0.35 14.35 -16.20
CA ARG A 114 -1.82 14.35 -16.07
C ARG A 114 -2.34 15.38 -15.08
N MET A 115 -3.50 15.93 -15.41
CA MET A 115 -4.29 16.77 -14.50
C MET A 115 -5.00 15.87 -13.48
N HIS A 116 -4.82 16.15 -12.18
CA HIS A 116 -5.46 15.37 -11.12
C HIS A 116 -6.94 15.74 -10.99
N ASN A 117 -7.83 14.77 -11.19
CA ASN A 117 -9.27 14.91 -10.95
C ASN A 117 -9.69 13.92 -9.86
N ILE A 118 -10.15 14.46 -8.73
CA ILE A 118 -10.54 13.72 -7.52
C ILE A 118 -11.46 12.53 -7.83
N CYS A 119 -12.39 12.66 -8.79
CA CYS A 119 -13.40 11.63 -9.05
C CYS A 119 -13.03 10.63 -10.15
N CYS A 120 -12.22 11.02 -11.15
CA CYS A 120 -12.08 10.24 -12.39
C CYS A 120 -10.63 9.93 -12.79
N ASP A 121 -9.65 10.71 -12.34
CA ASP A 121 -8.23 10.47 -12.60
C ASP A 121 -7.41 10.90 -11.38
N ASN A 122 -7.38 10.00 -10.40
CA ASN A 122 -6.87 10.25 -9.06
C ASN A 122 -5.78 9.24 -8.70
N CYS A 123 -5.37 9.24 -7.45
CA CYS A 123 -4.36 8.33 -6.91
C CYS A 123 -4.67 6.83 -7.08
N HIS A 124 -5.94 6.42 -7.08
CA HIS A 124 -6.30 5.02 -7.35
C HIS A 124 -6.15 4.69 -8.84
N SER A 125 -6.45 5.63 -9.73
CA SER A 125 -6.21 5.47 -11.18
C SER A 125 -4.72 5.33 -11.49
N HIS A 126 -3.84 6.08 -10.80
CA HIS A 126 -2.38 5.92 -10.89
C HIS A 126 -1.92 4.52 -10.50
N VAL A 127 -2.37 4.01 -9.35
CA VAL A 127 -2.03 2.64 -8.91
C VAL A 127 -2.60 1.58 -9.86
N ALA A 128 -3.81 1.78 -10.38
CA ALA A 128 -4.40 0.88 -11.37
C ALA A 128 -3.59 0.87 -12.67
N CYS A 129 -3.12 2.04 -13.12
CA CYS A 129 -2.26 2.17 -14.29
C CYS A 129 -0.96 1.37 -14.11
N ALA A 130 -0.30 1.48 -12.94
CA ALA A 130 0.89 0.69 -12.64
C ALA A 130 0.62 -0.82 -12.75
N LEU A 131 -0.45 -1.31 -12.10
CA LEU A 131 -0.82 -2.73 -12.17
C LEU A 131 -1.17 -3.20 -13.58
N ASN A 132 -1.79 -2.34 -14.40
CA ASN A 132 -2.11 -2.65 -15.79
C ASN A 132 -0.87 -2.71 -16.68
N ILE A 133 0.07 -1.78 -16.51
CA ILE A 133 1.35 -1.76 -17.25
C ILE A 133 2.14 -3.03 -16.96
N MET A 134 2.29 -3.39 -15.68
CA MET A 134 2.99 -4.62 -15.28
C MET A 134 2.15 -5.90 -15.48
N GLN A 135 0.93 -5.79 -16.00
CA GLN A 135 -0.01 -6.89 -16.24
C GLN A 135 -0.18 -7.80 -15.01
N TYR A 136 -0.32 -7.17 -13.83
CA TYR A 136 -0.32 -7.88 -12.56
C TYR A 136 -1.45 -8.93 -12.51
N ASP A 137 -1.08 -10.16 -12.17
CA ASP A 137 -1.95 -11.35 -12.17
C ASP A 137 -2.58 -11.65 -13.54
N GLY A 138 -1.85 -11.35 -14.62
CA GLY A 138 -2.28 -11.54 -16.00
C GLY A 138 -3.39 -10.59 -16.46
N SER A 139 -3.66 -9.51 -15.70
CA SER A 139 -4.76 -8.57 -15.96
C SER A 139 -4.26 -7.20 -16.38
N THR A 140 -4.94 -6.61 -17.38
CA THR A 140 -4.82 -5.20 -17.80
C THR A 140 -6.09 -4.39 -17.49
N SER A 141 -6.96 -4.93 -16.63
CA SER A 141 -8.28 -4.36 -16.29
C SER A 141 -8.42 -3.93 -14.83
N TRP A 142 -7.30 -3.60 -14.18
CA TRP A 142 -7.30 -2.95 -12.87
C TRP A 142 -7.89 -1.54 -12.99
N ASN A 143 -8.68 -1.14 -12.00
CA ASN A 143 -9.33 0.17 -11.96
C ASN A 143 -9.52 0.61 -10.49
N MET A 144 -9.90 1.87 -10.30
CA MET A 144 -10.05 2.48 -8.99
C MET A 144 -11.05 1.77 -8.08
N VAL A 145 -12.16 1.24 -8.63
CA VAL A 145 -13.21 0.57 -7.83
C VAL A 145 -12.71 -0.78 -7.32
N LYS A 146 -12.04 -1.55 -8.18
CA LYS A 146 -11.37 -2.80 -7.76
C LYS A 146 -10.36 -2.48 -6.65
N LEU A 147 -9.50 -1.50 -6.83
CA LEU A 147 -8.48 -1.16 -5.84
C LEU A 147 -9.07 -0.69 -4.51
N TRP A 148 -10.10 0.15 -4.53
CA TRP A 148 -10.83 0.54 -3.33
C TRP A 148 -11.37 -0.68 -2.57
N PHE A 149 -12.04 -1.60 -3.28
CA PHE A 149 -12.59 -2.81 -2.67
C PHE A 149 -11.50 -3.75 -2.14
N TYR A 150 -10.44 -3.99 -2.90
CA TYR A 150 -9.34 -4.84 -2.46
C TYR A 150 -8.59 -4.23 -1.27
N MET A 151 -8.43 -2.91 -1.21
CA MET A 151 -7.82 -2.23 -0.08
C MET A 151 -8.69 -2.30 1.18
N LEU A 152 -10.02 -2.37 1.03
CA LEU A 152 -10.95 -2.63 2.12
C LEU A 152 -10.75 -4.05 2.69
N VAL A 153 -10.70 -5.06 1.81
CA VAL A 153 -10.67 -6.48 2.18
C VAL A 153 -9.28 -6.95 2.64
N TYR A 154 -8.23 -6.59 1.91
CA TYR A 154 -6.86 -7.10 2.11
C TYR A 154 -5.93 -6.13 2.85
N GLY A 155 -6.34 -4.87 3.02
CA GLY A 155 -5.54 -3.85 3.68
C GLY A 155 -5.41 -4.10 5.19
N LYS A 156 -4.18 -4.15 5.69
CA LYS A 156 -3.84 -4.26 7.11
C LYS A 156 -3.48 -2.90 7.69
N TYR A 157 -3.86 -2.60 8.92
CA TYR A 157 -3.40 -1.39 9.60
C TYR A 157 -1.93 -1.47 9.96
N VAL A 158 -1.21 -0.36 9.80
CA VAL A 158 0.20 -0.22 10.21
C VAL A 158 0.33 -0.27 11.73
N SER A 159 -0.66 0.25 12.45
CA SER A 159 -0.69 0.28 13.92
C SER A 159 -2.08 0.58 14.45
N PHE A 160 -2.27 0.43 15.77
CA PHE A 160 -3.49 0.87 16.45
C PHE A 160 -3.73 2.38 16.30
N TYR A 161 -2.65 3.18 16.30
CA TYR A 161 -2.74 4.61 15.99
C TYR A 161 -3.28 4.85 14.58
N GLY A 162 -2.85 4.06 13.60
CA GLY A 162 -3.39 4.10 12.24
C GLY A 162 -4.90 3.84 12.21
N LEU A 163 -5.37 2.83 12.95
CA LEU A 163 -6.80 2.54 13.10
C LEU A 163 -7.56 3.72 13.70
N LEU A 164 -7.08 4.28 14.82
CA LEU A 164 -7.72 5.45 15.43
C LEU A 164 -7.75 6.65 14.50
N LYS A 165 -6.62 6.94 13.82
CA LYS A 165 -6.52 8.05 12.86
C LYS A 165 -7.54 7.91 11.72
N THR A 166 -7.86 6.69 11.30
CA THR A 166 -8.86 6.41 10.26
C THR A 166 -10.31 6.57 10.76
N TRP A 167 -10.65 6.00 11.92
CA TRP A 167 -12.05 5.87 12.34
C TRP A 167 -12.53 6.93 13.32
N LEU A 168 -11.66 7.45 14.19
CA LEU A 168 -12.06 8.32 15.28
C LEU A 168 -12.75 9.62 14.80
N PRO A 169 -12.26 10.32 13.75
CA PRO A 169 -12.95 11.50 13.25
C PRO A 169 -14.38 11.21 12.77
N PHE A 170 -14.59 10.08 12.09
CA PHE A 170 -15.92 9.66 11.64
C PHE A 170 -16.85 9.36 12.81
N LEU A 171 -16.37 8.64 13.83
CA LEU A 171 -17.17 8.31 15.00
C LEU A 171 -17.60 9.58 15.78
N ILE A 172 -16.71 10.57 15.91
CA ILE A 172 -17.03 11.86 16.54
C ILE A 172 -18.06 12.64 15.70
N PHE A 173 -17.85 12.72 14.39
CA PHE A 173 -18.75 13.44 13.48
C PHE A 173 -20.14 12.79 13.46
N ALA A 174 -20.23 11.49 13.24
CA ALA A 174 -21.49 10.75 13.22
C ALA A 174 -22.20 10.79 14.59
N GLY A 175 -21.46 10.60 15.69
CA GLY A 175 -22.01 10.66 17.05
C GLY A 175 -22.59 12.03 17.41
N SER A 176 -21.90 13.12 17.05
CA SER A 176 -22.40 14.47 17.28
C SER A 176 -23.64 14.79 16.43
N LEU A 177 -23.63 14.40 15.15
CA LEU A 177 -24.79 14.55 14.26
C LEU A 177 -26.01 13.78 14.79
N LEU A 178 -25.84 12.52 15.20
CA LEU A 178 -26.91 11.72 15.79
C LEU A 178 -27.46 12.37 17.07
N THR A 179 -26.58 12.88 17.93
CA THR A 179 -26.99 13.57 19.18
C THR A 179 -27.82 14.82 18.88
N ILE A 180 -27.39 15.64 17.90
CA ILE A 180 -28.14 16.84 17.47
C ILE A 180 -29.50 16.45 16.92
N ILE A 181 -29.58 15.45 16.04
CA ILE A 181 -30.84 14.97 15.47
C ILE A 181 -31.79 14.50 16.57
N MET A 182 -31.29 13.76 17.56
CA MET A 182 -32.10 13.34 18.70
C MET A 182 -32.62 14.54 19.50
N LEU A 183 -31.75 15.50 19.87
CA LEU A 183 -32.17 16.69 20.61
C LEU A 183 -33.23 17.50 19.85
N LEU A 184 -33.07 17.69 18.54
CA LEU A 184 -34.04 18.38 17.69
C LEU A 184 -35.36 17.62 17.55
N HIS A 185 -35.35 16.30 17.64
CA HIS A 185 -36.57 15.49 17.62
C HIS A 185 -37.36 15.59 18.94
N TYR A 186 -36.68 15.86 20.05
CA TYR A 186 -37.29 16.00 21.39
C TYR A 186 -37.76 17.43 21.71
N LEU A 187 -37.37 18.44 20.91
CA LEU A 187 -37.82 19.83 21.02
C LEU A 187 -39.07 20.07 20.15
#